data_AF-A0YME5-F1
#
_entry.id   AF-A0YME5-F1
#
_cell.length_a   1.000
_cell.length_b   1.000
_cell.length_c   1.000
_cell.angle_alpha   90.00
_cell.angle_beta   90.00
_cell.angle_gamma   90.00
#
_symmetry.space_group_name_H-M   'P 1'
#
loop_
_entity.id
_entity.type
_entity.pdbx_description
1 polymer ?
#
loop_
_entity_poly.entity_id
_entity_poly.type
_entity_poly.pdbx_seq_one_letter_code
_entity_poly.pdbx_strand_id
1 'polypeptide(L)'
;MIWPFKPRYRKQIARIEVTGVIASDTRKRVLEALKTIEERKYPALLLRIDSPGGTVADSQEIYSALKKLQDKLKIVASFGNISASGGVYIGMGAQHIMANPGTITGSIGVIIRGNNIEGLLDKVGVSFKVIKSGPYKDILAFDRQLTDPEKQILQELIDTSYRQFVITVAESRNLEETAVRSFADGRIFTGEQALELGVIDRLGTEEEARCWAAELVNLDPDKTECDTLEKPKSLVSRVLSNNNLETSRLASAKNWLEFELSTSGLPLWLYRP
;
A
#
# COMPACT_ATOMS: atom_id res chain seq x y z
N MET A 1 -6.44 -36.00 -35.22
CA MET A 1 -7.56 -35.07 -35.03
C MET A 1 -6.98 -33.73 -34.61
N ILE A 2 -6.86 -32.79 -35.55
CA ILE A 2 -6.18 -31.51 -35.36
C ILE A 2 -7.22 -30.54 -34.77
N TRP A 3 -7.05 -30.19 -33.51
CA TRP A 3 -7.94 -29.27 -32.78
C TRP A 3 -7.82 -27.86 -33.40
N PRO A 4 -8.87 -27.27 -34.00
CA PRO A 4 -8.72 -26.08 -34.85
C PRO A 4 -8.61 -24.77 -34.05
N PHE A 5 -8.68 -24.82 -32.72
CA PHE A 5 -8.57 -23.64 -31.86
C PHE A 5 -7.33 -23.75 -30.99
N LYS A 6 -6.19 -23.21 -31.45
CA LYS A 6 -5.19 -22.72 -30.50
C LYS A 6 -5.92 -21.68 -29.64
N PRO A 7 -5.91 -21.76 -28.30
CA PRO A 7 -6.43 -20.67 -27.50
C PRO A 7 -5.65 -19.43 -27.93
N ARG A 8 -6.32 -18.47 -28.57
CA ARG A 8 -5.80 -17.12 -28.69
C ARG A 8 -5.68 -16.66 -27.24
N TYR A 9 -4.51 -16.83 -26.64
CA TYR A 9 -4.12 -15.95 -25.55
C TYR A 9 -4.15 -14.56 -26.17
N ARG A 10 -5.30 -13.89 -26.08
CA ARG A 10 -5.38 -12.46 -26.30
C ARG A 10 -4.28 -11.91 -25.39
N LYS A 11 -3.33 -11.17 -25.96
CA LYS A 11 -2.35 -10.43 -25.17
C LYS A 11 -3.15 -9.46 -24.31
N GLN A 12 -3.51 -9.87 -23.10
CA GLN A 12 -4.31 -9.11 -22.16
C GLN A 12 -3.38 -8.32 -21.26
N ILE A 13 -3.93 -7.31 -20.58
CA ILE A 13 -3.22 -6.59 -19.53
C ILE A 13 -3.58 -7.26 -18.21
N ALA A 14 -2.60 -7.65 -17.40
CA ALA A 14 -2.91 -8.11 -16.05
C ALA A 14 -3.37 -6.91 -15.21
N ARG A 15 -4.36 -7.11 -14.34
CA ARG A 15 -4.79 -6.09 -13.38
C ARG A 15 -4.70 -6.63 -11.96
N ILE A 16 -4.00 -5.90 -11.10
CA ILE A 16 -4.00 -6.12 -9.65
C ILE A 16 -4.58 -4.89 -8.99
N GLU A 17 -5.52 -5.11 -8.09
CA GLU A 17 -6.07 -4.06 -7.24
C GLU A 17 -5.58 -4.21 -5.79
N VAL A 18 -5.07 -3.12 -5.22
CA VAL A 18 -4.60 -3.01 -3.84
C VAL A 18 -5.48 -1.99 -3.11
N THR A 19 -6.53 -2.50 -2.46
CA THR A 19 -7.49 -1.68 -1.71
C THR A 19 -7.28 -1.83 -0.20
N GLY A 20 -7.36 -0.72 0.53
CA GLY A 20 -7.26 -0.72 1.99
C GLY A 20 -5.82 -0.88 2.49
N VAL A 21 -5.68 -1.35 3.72
CA VAL A 21 -4.38 -1.36 4.40
C VAL A 21 -3.43 -2.43 3.84
N ILE A 22 -2.16 -2.06 3.66
CA ILE A 22 -1.09 -2.96 3.26
C ILE A 22 -0.55 -3.68 4.51
N ALA A 23 -0.91 -4.94 4.63
CA ALA A 23 -0.40 -5.84 5.67
C ALA A 23 -0.08 -7.21 5.04
N SER A 24 0.24 -8.20 5.88
CA SER A 24 0.71 -9.51 5.43
C SER A 24 -0.20 -10.24 4.45
N ASP A 25 -1.53 -10.11 4.60
CA ASP A 25 -2.48 -10.73 3.66
C ASP A 25 -2.50 -10.04 2.30
N THR A 26 -2.40 -8.71 2.28
CA THR A 26 -2.26 -7.92 1.06
C THR A 26 -0.95 -8.28 0.36
N ARG A 27 0.17 -8.36 1.09
CA ARG A 27 1.46 -8.79 0.56
C ARG A 27 1.39 -10.16 -0.08
N LYS A 28 0.95 -11.19 0.67
CA LYS A 28 0.88 -12.57 0.15
C LYS A 28 0.06 -12.65 -1.14
N ARG A 29 -1.09 -11.98 -1.17
CA ARG A 29 -1.96 -11.93 -2.35
C ARG A 29 -1.28 -11.27 -3.54
N VAL A 30 -0.67 -10.10 -3.33
CA VAL A 30 0.00 -9.37 -4.42
C VAL A 30 1.17 -10.18 -4.94
N LEU A 31 2.02 -10.75 -4.08
CA LEU A 31 3.16 -11.57 -4.50
C LEU A 31 2.75 -12.81 -5.30
N GLU A 32 1.67 -13.50 -4.91
CA GLU A 32 1.14 -14.63 -5.67
C GLU A 32 0.59 -14.20 -7.04
N ALA A 33 -0.09 -13.06 -7.09
CA ALA A 33 -0.56 -12.48 -8.35
C ALA A 33 0.61 -12.10 -9.26
N LEU A 34 1.66 -11.48 -8.73
CA LEU A 34 2.88 -11.13 -9.47
C LEU A 34 3.58 -12.38 -10.04
N LYS A 35 3.63 -13.48 -9.28
CA LYS A 35 4.12 -14.78 -9.77
C LYS A 35 3.26 -15.31 -10.93
N THR A 36 1.94 -15.28 -10.77
CA THR A 36 1.00 -15.68 -11.84
C THR A 36 1.18 -14.84 -13.10
N ILE A 37 1.44 -13.53 -12.96
CA ILE A 37 1.69 -12.61 -14.07
C ILE A 37 2.93 -13.03 -14.86
N GLU A 38 4.00 -13.36 -14.14
CA GLU A 38 5.25 -13.81 -14.73
C GLU A 38 5.09 -15.15 -15.45
N GLU A 39 4.43 -16.13 -14.81
CA GLU A 39 4.21 -17.47 -15.38
C GLU A 39 3.36 -17.43 -16.65
N ARG A 40 2.31 -16.60 -16.66
CA ARG A 40 1.43 -16.40 -17.83
C ARG A 40 1.99 -15.43 -18.86
N LYS A 41 3.13 -14.80 -18.58
CA LYS A 41 3.85 -13.89 -19.49
C LYS A 41 2.98 -12.73 -19.98
N TYR A 42 2.27 -12.06 -19.08
CA TYR A 42 1.54 -10.85 -19.48
C TYR A 42 2.53 -9.78 -19.95
N PRO A 43 2.21 -9.05 -21.03
CA PRO A 43 3.06 -7.98 -21.54
C PRO A 43 3.03 -6.72 -20.65
N ALA A 44 1.93 -6.49 -19.93
CA ALA A 44 1.76 -5.34 -19.06
C ALA A 44 0.91 -5.66 -17.81
N LEU A 45 1.10 -4.86 -16.76
CA LEU A 45 0.36 -4.85 -15.51
C LEU A 45 -0.21 -3.44 -15.25
N LEU A 46 -1.53 -3.36 -15.08
CA LEU A 46 -2.22 -2.24 -14.47
C LEU A 46 -2.30 -2.48 -12.95
N LEU A 47 -1.55 -1.71 -12.18
CA LEU A 47 -1.56 -1.75 -10.72
C LEU A 47 -2.47 -0.66 -10.16
N ARG A 48 -3.71 -1.02 -9.82
CA ARG A 48 -4.67 -0.09 -9.19
C ARG A 48 -4.42 -0.02 -7.69
N ILE A 49 -4.16 1.16 -7.14
CA ILE A 49 -3.86 1.36 -5.73
C ILE A 49 -4.93 2.27 -5.13
N ASP A 50 -5.64 1.81 -4.11
CA ASP A 50 -6.55 2.62 -3.31
C ASP A 50 -6.30 2.32 -1.81
N SER A 51 -5.20 2.85 -1.29
CA SER A 51 -4.63 2.48 0.01
C SER A 51 -4.14 3.69 0.80
N PRO A 52 -4.46 3.78 2.11
CA PRO A 52 -3.87 4.77 3.01
C PRO A 52 -2.43 4.43 3.42
N GLY A 53 -1.89 3.29 2.99
CA GLY A 53 -0.58 2.78 3.41
C GLY A 53 -0.71 1.50 4.23
N GLY A 54 0.26 1.26 5.12
CA GLY A 54 0.32 0.06 5.93
C GLY A 54 1.69 -0.18 6.55
N THR A 55 2.06 -1.44 6.75
CA THR A 55 3.33 -1.78 7.38
C THR A 55 4.50 -1.55 6.41
N VAL A 56 5.66 -1.15 6.96
CA VAL A 56 6.87 -0.85 6.18
C VAL A 56 7.38 -2.09 5.44
N ALA A 57 7.53 -3.21 6.15
CA ALA A 57 8.08 -4.44 5.58
C ALA A 57 7.17 -5.03 4.50
N ASP A 58 5.84 -5.05 4.70
CA ASP A 58 4.94 -5.60 3.68
C ASP A 58 4.95 -4.74 2.41
N SER A 59 5.02 -3.41 2.55
CA SER A 59 5.15 -2.48 1.43
C SER A 59 6.48 -2.66 0.69
N GLN A 60 7.59 -2.85 1.42
CA GLN A 60 8.92 -3.07 0.85
C GLN A 60 9.01 -4.37 0.04
N GLU A 61 8.42 -5.46 0.53
CA GLU A 61 8.42 -6.73 -0.21
C GLU A 61 7.63 -6.61 -1.53
N ILE A 62 6.47 -5.95 -1.50
CA ILE A 62 5.68 -5.69 -2.72
C ILE A 62 6.47 -4.80 -3.70
N TYR A 63 7.03 -3.68 -3.22
CA TYR A 63 7.87 -2.79 -4.03
C TYR A 63 9.03 -3.54 -4.67
N SER A 64 9.76 -4.34 -3.91
CA SER A 64 10.92 -5.09 -4.39
C SER A 64 10.54 -6.09 -5.48
N ALA A 65 9.38 -6.75 -5.35
CA ALA A 65 8.86 -7.67 -6.34
C ALA A 65 8.42 -6.95 -7.62
N LEU A 66 7.71 -5.82 -7.50
CA LEU A 66 7.31 -4.98 -8.62
C LEU A 66 8.53 -4.45 -9.36
N LYS A 67 9.55 -3.95 -8.64
CA LYS A 67 10.79 -3.43 -9.21
C LYS A 67 11.50 -4.46 -10.07
N LYS A 68 11.60 -5.71 -9.62
CA LYS A 68 12.19 -6.82 -10.40
C LYS A 68 11.37 -7.18 -11.64
N LEU A 69 10.05 -7.01 -11.60
CA LEU A 69 9.19 -7.28 -12.74
C LEU A 69 9.25 -6.20 -13.82
N GLN A 70 9.75 -5.00 -13.49
CA GLN A 70 9.91 -3.92 -14.45
C GLN A 70 10.79 -4.29 -15.65
N ASP A 71 11.74 -5.21 -15.45
CA ASP A 71 12.65 -5.70 -16.51
C ASP A 71 11.96 -6.64 -17.50
N LYS A 72 10.79 -7.19 -17.13
CA LYS A 72 10.08 -8.24 -17.89
C LYS A 72 8.79 -7.76 -18.53
N LEU A 73 8.11 -6.80 -17.90
CA LEU A 73 6.84 -6.26 -18.40
C LEU A 73 6.68 -4.76 -18.06
N LYS A 74 5.72 -4.12 -18.73
CA LYS A 74 5.37 -2.71 -18.47
C LYS A 74 4.36 -2.63 -17.33
N ILE A 75 4.65 -1.84 -16.31
CA ILE A 75 3.80 -1.64 -15.14
C ILE A 75 3.34 -0.18 -15.14
N VAL A 76 2.03 0.00 -15.20
CA VAL A 76 1.38 1.30 -15.01
C VAL A 76 0.61 1.25 -13.70
N ALA A 77 1.00 2.07 -12.73
CA ALA A 77 0.24 2.29 -11.51
C ALA A 77 -0.85 3.33 -11.76
N SER A 78 -2.04 3.06 -11.25
CA SER A 78 -3.16 3.99 -11.21
C SER A 78 -3.52 4.28 -9.76
N PHE A 79 -3.31 5.51 -9.32
CA PHE A 79 -3.69 5.93 -7.98
C PHE A 79 -5.20 6.21 -7.92
N GLY A 80 -5.84 5.63 -6.91
CA GLY A 80 -7.27 5.64 -6.65
C GLY A 80 -7.71 6.88 -5.89
N ASN A 81 -8.71 6.73 -5.02
CA ASN A 81 -9.14 7.84 -4.17
C ASN A 81 -8.03 8.24 -3.20
N ILE A 82 -7.39 7.24 -2.58
CA ILE A 82 -6.27 7.42 -1.67
C ILE A 82 -5.10 6.55 -2.13
N SER A 83 -3.90 7.11 -2.23
CA SER A 83 -2.66 6.38 -2.47
C SER A 83 -1.56 7.06 -1.71
N ALA A 84 -1.52 6.81 -0.40
CA ALA A 84 -0.68 7.53 0.55
C ALA A 84 0.27 6.57 1.29
N SER A 85 1.40 7.08 1.80
CA SER A 85 2.37 6.31 2.58
C SER A 85 2.78 5.01 1.87
N GLY A 86 2.56 3.83 2.46
CA GLY A 86 2.82 2.53 1.82
C GLY A 86 2.19 2.37 0.42
N GLY A 87 1.07 3.04 0.13
CA GLY A 87 0.46 3.09 -1.21
C GLY A 87 1.35 3.79 -2.24
N VAL A 88 1.95 4.93 -1.89
CA VAL A 88 2.99 5.59 -2.71
C VAL A 88 4.20 4.67 -2.84
N TYR A 89 4.62 4.06 -1.72
CA TYR A 89 5.79 3.18 -1.67
C TYR A 89 5.70 2.05 -2.70
N ILE A 90 4.58 1.32 -2.75
CA ILE A 90 4.40 0.25 -3.75
C ILE A 90 4.22 0.81 -5.17
N GLY A 91 3.65 2.01 -5.29
CA GLY A 91 3.51 2.74 -6.56
C GLY A 91 4.85 3.06 -7.22
N MET A 92 5.88 3.34 -6.42
CA MET A 92 7.26 3.52 -6.91
C MET A 92 7.83 2.25 -7.59
N GLY A 93 7.19 1.10 -7.37
CA GLY A 93 7.48 -0.15 -8.08
C GLY A 93 6.95 -0.20 -9.52
N ALA A 94 6.25 0.83 -10.01
CA ALA A 94 5.83 0.95 -11.42
C ALA A 94 6.76 1.89 -12.21
N GLN A 95 6.91 1.67 -13.52
CA GLN A 95 7.66 2.62 -14.38
C GLN A 95 6.84 3.87 -14.71
N HIS A 96 5.51 3.74 -14.67
CA HIS A 96 4.57 4.77 -15.05
C HIS A 96 3.47 4.88 -14.00
N ILE A 97 3.11 6.10 -13.61
CA ILE A 97 2.12 6.36 -12.57
C ILE A 97 1.16 7.43 -13.06
N MET A 98 -0.13 7.13 -12.97
CA MET A 98 -1.21 8.05 -13.28
C MET A 98 -2.12 8.21 -12.06
N ALA A 99 -2.61 9.43 -11.83
CA ALA A 99 -3.57 9.71 -10.76
C ALA A 99 -4.68 10.66 -11.23
N ASN A 100 -5.84 10.61 -10.59
CA ASN A 100 -6.84 11.65 -10.80
C ASN A 100 -6.36 12.97 -10.17
N PRO A 101 -6.77 14.14 -10.69
CA PRO A 101 -6.44 15.43 -10.09
C PRO A 101 -6.71 15.51 -8.59
N GLY A 102 -7.86 14.98 -8.16
CA GLY A 102 -8.30 14.97 -6.75
C GLY A 102 -7.85 13.77 -5.92
N THR A 103 -7.00 12.88 -6.43
CA THR A 103 -6.45 11.76 -5.64
C THR A 103 -5.70 12.30 -4.41
N ILE A 104 -5.94 11.71 -3.24
CA ILE A 104 -5.15 12.00 -2.04
C ILE A 104 -3.92 11.11 -2.04
N THR A 105 -2.74 11.70 -2.14
CA THR A 105 -1.46 10.99 -2.16
C THR A 105 -0.42 11.68 -1.27
N GLY A 106 0.86 11.31 -1.41
CA GLY A 106 1.91 11.74 -0.51
C GLY A 106 1.92 10.92 0.77
N SER A 107 1.93 11.59 1.93
CA SER A 107 2.19 10.99 3.23
C SER A 107 3.50 10.19 3.23
N ILE A 108 4.51 10.71 2.54
CA ILE A 108 5.84 10.11 2.49
C ILE A 108 6.51 10.40 3.83
N GLY A 109 6.59 9.36 4.65
CA GLY A 109 6.99 9.44 6.04
C GLY A 109 6.70 8.12 6.75
N VAL A 110 7.27 7.95 7.93
CA VAL A 110 7.09 6.75 8.75
C VAL A 110 6.80 7.21 10.16
N ILE A 111 5.84 6.57 10.81
CA ILE A 111 5.46 6.89 12.19
C ILE A 111 5.44 5.62 13.03
N ILE A 112 5.80 5.78 14.29
CA ILE A 112 5.44 4.84 15.36
C ILE A 112 4.66 5.61 16.40
N ARG A 113 3.61 4.99 16.94
CA ARG A 113 2.74 5.60 17.94
C ARG A 113 2.65 4.69 19.15
N GLY A 114 2.78 5.27 20.34
CA GLY A 114 2.39 4.66 21.61
C GLY A 114 1.41 5.59 22.34
N ASN A 115 0.51 4.99 23.11
CA ASN A 115 -0.44 5.74 23.93
C ASN A 115 0.03 5.65 25.38
N ASN A 116 0.01 6.76 26.12
CA ASN A 116 0.28 6.76 27.56
C ASN A 116 -0.99 7.15 28.34
N ILE A 117 -1.44 6.26 29.23
CA ILE A 117 -2.60 6.39 30.11
C ILE A 117 -2.22 6.27 31.60
N GLU A 118 -0.94 6.41 31.95
CA GLU A 118 -0.43 6.43 33.33
C GLU A 118 -1.29 7.28 34.27
N GLY A 119 -1.57 8.53 33.88
CA GLY A 119 -2.39 9.43 34.69
C GLY A 119 -3.86 9.02 34.86
N LEU A 120 -4.40 8.14 34.00
CA LEU A 120 -5.72 7.53 34.21
C LEU A 120 -5.63 6.37 35.20
N LEU A 121 -4.62 5.51 35.04
CA LEU A 121 -4.38 4.34 35.88
C LEU A 121 -4.12 4.76 37.34
N ASP A 122 -3.35 5.82 37.55
CA ASP A 122 -3.11 6.41 38.87
C ASP A 122 -4.40 6.84 39.57
N LYS A 123 -5.35 7.45 38.83
CA LYS A 123 -6.64 7.89 39.39
C LYS A 123 -7.51 6.74 39.86
N VAL A 124 -7.41 5.58 39.22
CA VAL A 124 -8.16 4.37 39.58
C VAL A 124 -7.36 3.43 40.49
N GLY A 125 -6.17 3.85 40.93
CA GLY A 125 -5.32 3.10 41.85
C GLY A 125 -4.69 1.85 41.24
N VAL A 126 -4.52 1.81 39.92
CA VAL A 126 -3.89 0.68 39.21
C VAL A 126 -2.42 0.99 38.95
N SER A 127 -1.54 0.09 39.38
CA SER A 127 -0.09 0.16 39.11
C SER A 127 0.42 -1.22 38.71
N PHE A 128 1.18 -1.27 37.61
CA PHE A 128 1.79 -2.51 37.15
C PHE A 128 3.16 -2.70 37.81
N LYS A 129 3.49 -3.95 38.19
CA LYS A 129 4.82 -4.35 38.62
C LYS A 129 5.49 -5.12 37.50
N VAL A 130 6.42 -4.48 36.79
CA VAL A 130 7.09 -5.05 35.61
C VAL A 130 8.43 -5.64 36.01
N ILE A 131 8.57 -6.96 35.86
CA ILE A 131 9.86 -7.68 35.92
C ILE A 131 10.24 -8.03 34.50
N LYS A 132 11.37 -7.53 34.01
CA LYS A 132 11.78 -7.65 32.61
C LYS A 132 13.22 -8.15 32.48
N SER A 133 13.46 -8.93 31.43
CA SER A 133 14.78 -9.52 31.14
C SER A 133 15.79 -8.52 30.56
N GLY A 134 15.38 -7.27 30.31
CA GLY A 134 16.22 -6.22 29.75
C GLY A 134 15.52 -4.85 29.84
N PRO A 135 16.27 -3.75 29.82
CA PRO A 135 15.76 -2.42 30.15
C PRO A 135 14.68 -1.90 29.18
N TYR A 136 14.72 -2.31 27.91
CA TYR A 136 13.84 -1.79 26.85
C TYR A 136 12.73 -2.76 26.41
N LYS A 137 12.53 -3.86 27.14
CA LYS A 137 11.53 -4.92 26.81
C LYS A 137 10.07 -4.43 26.87
N ASP A 138 9.86 -3.28 27.50
CA ASP A 138 8.60 -2.59 27.73
C ASP A 138 8.62 -1.18 27.10
N ILE A 139 9.44 -0.97 26.06
CA ILE A 139 9.38 0.27 25.28
C ILE A 139 7.97 0.45 24.70
N LEU A 140 7.46 1.69 24.72
CA LEU A 140 6.06 2.03 24.39
C LEU A 140 5.02 1.39 25.33
N ALA A 141 5.41 1.02 26.56
CA ALA A 141 4.46 0.69 27.61
C ALA A 141 3.43 1.82 27.80
N PHE A 142 2.16 1.44 27.94
CA PHE A 142 1.06 2.40 27.99
C PHE A 142 0.85 3.03 29.36
N ASP A 143 1.52 2.50 30.38
CA ASP A 143 1.34 2.82 31.79
C ASP A 143 2.51 3.65 32.37
N ARG A 144 3.40 4.15 31.51
CA ARG A 144 4.49 5.07 31.91
C ARG A 144 4.97 5.95 30.76
N GLN A 145 5.65 7.04 31.10
CA GLN A 145 6.36 7.86 30.12
C GLN A 145 7.51 7.11 29.43
N LEU A 146 7.77 7.48 28.17
CA LEU A 146 8.97 7.12 27.43
C LEU A 146 10.19 7.81 28.04
N THR A 147 11.24 7.03 28.30
CA THR A 147 12.54 7.57 28.70
C THR A 147 13.29 8.13 27.49
N ASP A 148 14.27 9.01 27.72
CA ASP A 148 15.05 9.60 26.61
C ASP A 148 15.86 8.57 25.79
N PRO A 149 16.50 7.55 26.40
CA PRO A 149 17.13 6.47 25.64
C PRO A 149 16.13 5.71 24.76
N GLU A 150 14.92 5.48 25.25
CA GLU A 150 13.86 4.83 24.45
C GLU A 150 13.42 5.69 23.28
N LYS A 151 13.24 7.00 23.48
CA LYS A 151 12.93 7.92 22.38
C LYS A 151 14.01 7.89 21.30
N GLN A 152 15.29 7.88 21.69
CA GLN A 152 16.40 7.80 20.75
C GLN A 152 16.37 6.50 19.94
N ILE A 153 16.17 5.35 20.59
CA ILE A 153 16.06 4.05 19.92
C ILE A 153 14.93 4.04 18.89
N LEU A 154 13.75 4.57 19.26
CA LEU A 154 12.61 4.64 18.35
C LEU A 154 12.85 5.62 17.20
N GLN A 155 13.52 6.74 17.46
CA GLN A 155 13.86 7.73 16.43
C GLN A 155 14.83 7.13 15.41
N GLU A 156 15.89 6.44 15.84
CA GLU A 156 16.85 5.78 14.95
C GLU A 156 16.19 4.72 14.06
N LEU A 157 15.22 3.97 14.61
CA LEU A 157 14.42 3.00 13.86
C LEU A 157 13.58 3.67 12.77
N ILE A 158 12.90 4.76 13.11
CA ILE A 158 12.07 5.52 12.17
C ILE A 158 12.92 6.22 11.11
N ASP A 159 14.05 6.81 11.48
CA ASP A 159 14.97 7.50 10.58
C ASP A 159 15.52 6.55 9.51
N THR A 160 15.77 5.29 9.89
CA THR A 160 16.21 4.25 8.96
C THR A 160 15.13 3.98 7.91
N SER A 161 13.89 3.75 8.35
CA SER A 161 12.77 3.46 7.45
C SER A 161 12.39 4.67 6.58
N TYR A 162 12.45 5.88 7.16
CA TYR A 162 12.19 7.13 6.46
C TYR A 162 13.23 7.37 5.37
N ARG A 163 14.53 7.23 5.68
CA ARG A 163 15.60 7.38 4.69
C ARG A 163 15.42 6.42 3.52
N GLN A 164 15.07 5.17 3.79
CA GLN A 164 14.78 4.19 2.75
C GLN A 164 13.61 4.61 1.85
N PHE A 165 12.55 5.19 2.42
CA PHE A 165 11.41 5.66 1.64
C PHE A 165 11.79 6.85 0.75
N VAL A 166 12.51 7.84 1.30
CA VAL A 166 13.01 8.98 0.51
C VAL A 166 13.88 8.51 -0.65
N ILE A 167 14.85 7.61 -0.40
CA ILE A 167 15.71 7.03 -1.44
C ILE A 167 14.87 6.29 -2.49
N THR A 168 13.88 5.50 -2.06
CA THR A 168 13.00 4.76 -2.98
C THR A 168 12.26 5.69 -3.94
N VAL A 169 11.72 6.81 -3.42
CA VAL A 169 11.04 7.81 -4.25
C VAL A 169 12.04 8.53 -5.17
N ALA A 170 13.18 8.96 -4.65
CA ALA A 170 14.24 9.62 -5.40
C ALA A 170 14.71 8.78 -6.60
N GLU A 171 15.06 7.51 -6.35
CA GLU A 171 15.52 6.57 -7.37
C GLU A 171 14.43 6.24 -8.39
N SER A 172 13.19 6.01 -7.94
CA SER A 172 12.11 5.58 -8.82
C SER A 172 11.58 6.70 -9.70
N ARG A 173 11.71 7.95 -9.25
CA ARG A 173 11.23 9.14 -9.96
C ARG A 173 12.35 9.97 -10.59
N ASN A 174 13.61 9.51 -10.45
CA ASN A 174 14.81 10.20 -10.91
C ASN A 174 14.86 11.66 -10.40
N LEU A 175 14.62 11.81 -9.10
CA LEU A 175 14.65 13.09 -8.38
C LEU A 175 15.86 13.13 -7.45
N GLU A 176 16.41 14.32 -7.24
CA GLU A 176 17.41 14.54 -6.19
C GLU A 176 16.80 14.25 -4.81
N GLU A 177 17.56 13.60 -3.92
CA GLU A 177 17.10 13.28 -2.58
C GLU A 177 16.66 14.54 -1.80
N THR A 178 17.37 15.65 -2.01
CA THR A 178 17.04 16.96 -1.40
C THR A 178 15.69 17.50 -1.88
N ALA A 179 15.36 17.30 -3.16
CA ALA A 179 14.05 17.68 -3.70
C ALA A 179 12.94 16.83 -3.07
N VAL A 180 13.15 15.51 -2.97
CA VAL A 180 12.18 14.62 -2.30
C VAL A 180 11.95 15.02 -0.85
N ARG A 181 13.02 15.32 -0.11
CA ARG A 181 12.93 15.77 1.30
C ARG A 181 12.12 17.06 1.48
N SER A 182 11.99 17.90 0.46
CA SER A 182 11.18 19.13 0.55
C SER A 182 9.68 18.87 0.67
N PHE A 183 9.20 17.71 0.20
CA PHE A 183 7.79 17.31 0.26
C PHE A 183 7.54 15.98 1.01
N ALA A 184 8.60 15.31 1.47
CA ALA A 184 8.54 14.05 2.22
C ALA A 184 8.52 14.25 3.74
N ASP A 185 7.72 15.17 4.25
CA ASP A 185 7.58 15.43 5.69
C ASP A 185 6.30 14.82 6.30
N GLY A 186 5.72 13.84 5.61
CA GLY A 186 4.49 13.17 6.02
C GLY A 186 3.19 13.89 5.64
N ARG A 187 3.24 15.07 5.00
CA ARG A 187 2.03 15.74 4.51
C ARG A 187 1.38 14.98 3.37
N ILE A 188 0.05 15.09 3.25
CA ILE A 188 -0.69 14.66 2.06
C ILE A 188 -0.73 15.77 1.01
N PHE A 189 -0.89 15.40 -0.25
CA PHE A 189 -1.09 16.32 -1.36
C PHE A 189 -2.00 15.70 -2.44
N THR A 190 -2.52 16.53 -3.34
CA THR A 190 -3.41 16.10 -4.43
C THR A 190 -2.65 15.41 -5.57
N GLY A 191 -3.36 14.75 -6.48
CA GLY A 191 -2.77 14.21 -7.70
C GLY A 191 -2.16 15.30 -8.59
N GLU A 192 -2.78 16.49 -8.67
CA GLU A 192 -2.20 17.65 -9.36
C GLU A 192 -0.85 18.05 -8.76
N GLN A 193 -0.79 18.21 -7.44
CA GLN A 193 0.47 18.53 -6.75
C GLN A 193 1.51 17.41 -6.91
N ALA A 194 1.06 16.15 -6.93
CA ALA A 194 1.95 15.01 -7.16
C ALA A 194 2.59 15.04 -8.55
N LEU A 195 1.89 15.55 -9.57
CA LEU A 195 2.44 15.73 -10.91
C LEU A 195 3.52 16.83 -10.90
N GLU A 196 3.21 17.96 -10.27
CA GLU A 196 4.16 19.09 -10.15
C GLU A 196 5.44 18.70 -9.40
N LEU A 197 5.31 17.85 -8.37
CA LEU A 197 6.42 17.33 -7.57
C LEU A 197 7.17 16.16 -8.23
N GLY A 198 6.71 15.68 -9.40
CA GLY A 198 7.32 14.55 -10.13
C GLY A 198 7.05 13.17 -9.51
N VAL A 199 6.14 13.06 -8.55
CA VAL A 199 5.75 11.80 -7.90
C VAL A 199 4.95 10.92 -8.85
N ILE A 200 4.18 11.52 -9.75
CA ILE A 200 3.44 10.83 -10.82
C ILE A 200 3.84 11.37 -12.20
N ASP A 201 3.43 10.67 -13.26
CA ASP A 201 3.77 11.03 -14.64
C ASP A 201 2.63 11.74 -15.37
N ARG A 202 1.38 11.39 -15.06
CA ARG A 202 0.19 11.90 -15.76
C ARG A 202 -1.01 12.04 -14.84
N LEU A 203 -1.86 13.00 -15.17
CA LEU A 203 -3.21 13.05 -14.66
C LEU A 203 -4.13 12.23 -15.55
N GLY A 204 -5.06 11.51 -14.93
CA GLY A 204 -6.06 10.73 -15.64
C GLY A 204 -6.74 9.67 -14.79
N THR A 205 -7.70 9.02 -15.41
CA THR A 205 -8.52 7.95 -14.83
C THR A 205 -7.83 6.59 -14.90
N GLU A 206 -8.38 5.59 -14.21
CA GLU A 206 -7.91 4.20 -14.33
C GLU A 206 -8.02 3.67 -15.77
N GLU A 207 -9.06 4.08 -16.50
CA GLU A 207 -9.27 3.67 -17.88
C GLU A 207 -8.21 4.26 -18.81
N GLU A 208 -7.82 5.51 -18.60
CA GLU A 208 -6.71 6.13 -19.34
C GLU A 208 -5.37 5.46 -18.98
N ALA A 209 -5.18 5.05 -17.72
CA ALA A 209 -4.01 4.27 -17.32
C ALA A 209 -3.98 2.88 -18.00
N ARG A 210 -5.15 2.24 -18.18
CA ARG A 210 -5.30 0.99 -18.94
C ARG A 210 -4.92 1.19 -20.41
N CYS A 211 -5.47 2.23 -21.05
CA CYS A 211 -5.14 2.57 -22.43
C CYS A 211 -3.64 2.83 -22.58
N TRP A 212 -3.04 3.58 -21.67
CA TRP A 212 -1.62 3.84 -21.66
C TRP A 212 -0.79 2.56 -21.52
N ALA A 213 -1.20 1.64 -20.64
CA ALA A 213 -0.57 0.32 -20.54
C ALA A 213 -0.64 -0.48 -21.85
N ALA A 214 -1.78 -0.43 -22.57
CA ALA A 214 -1.94 -1.08 -23.87
C ALA A 214 -0.99 -0.50 -24.93
N GLU A 215 -0.92 0.83 -25.01
CA GLU A 215 -0.06 1.56 -25.95
C GLU A 215 1.42 1.20 -25.75
N LEU A 216 1.89 1.15 -24.49
CA LEU A 216 3.28 0.82 -24.14
C LEU A 216 3.72 -0.56 -24.62
N VAL A 217 2.78 -1.47 -24.91
CA VAL A 217 3.06 -2.82 -25.40
C VAL A 217 2.49 -3.10 -26.79
N ASN A 218 2.12 -2.05 -27.54
CA ASN A 218 1.59 -2.11 -28.90
C ASN A 218 0.31 -2.96 -29.03
N LEU A 219 -0.60 -2.83 -28.07
CA LEU A 219 -1.94 -3.41 -28.11
C LEU A 219 -2.99 -2.34 -28.42
N ASP A 220 -4.14 -2.75 -28.96
CA ASP A 220 -5.25 -1.86 -29.30
C ASP A 220 -5.93 -1.35 -28.02
N PRO A 221 -5.84 -0.04 -27.69
CA PRO A 221 -6.37 0.49 -26.43
C PRO A 221 -7.89 0.29 -26.28
N ASP A 222 -8.63 0.31 -27.39
CA ASP A 222 -10.09 0.22 -27.40
C ASP A 222 -10.58 -1.23 -27.23
N LYS A 223 -9.73 -2.22 -27.56
CA LYS A 223 -10.11 -3.65 -27.55
C LYS A 223 -9.41 -4.48 -26.47
N THR A 224 -8.37 -3.94 -25.85
CA THR A 224 -7.54 -4.71 -24.91
C THR A 224 -8.18 -4.76 -23.53
N GLU A 225 -8.76 -5.92 -23.20
CA GLU A 225 -9.33 -6.17 -21.88
C GLU A 225 -8.25 -6.43 -20.81
N CYS A 226 -8.56 -6.06 -19.56
CA CYS A 226 -7.78 -6.45 -18.41
C CYS A 226 -8.22 -7.82 -17.86
N ASP A 227 -7.25 -8.67 -17.56
CA ASP A 227 -7.47 -9.87 -16.74
C ASP A 227 -7.18 -9.52 -15.28
N THR A 228 -8.25 -9.39 -14.48
CA THR A 228 -8.11 -9.04 -13.06
C THR A 228 -7.80 -10.29 -12.26
N LEU A 229 -6.61 -10.30 -11.64
CA LEU A 229 -6.19 -11.37 -10.75
C LEU A 229 -6.81 -11.15 -9.36
N GLU A 230 -8.10 -11.50 -9.24
CA GLU A 230 -8.81 -11.56 -7.96
C GLU A 230 -8.44 -12.83 -7.18
N LYS A 231 -8.69 -12.82 -5.86
CA LYS A 231 -8.78 -14.08 -5.10
C LYS A 231 -9.82 -14.98 -5.79
N PRO A 232 -9.59 -16.30 -5.93
CA PRO A 232 -10.67 -17.20 -6.26
C PRO A 232 -11.76 -17.04 -5.18
N LYS A 233 -12.92 -16.51 -5.59
CA LYS A 233 -14.09 -16.45 -4.72
C LYS A 233 -14.40 -17.87 -4.28
N SER A 234 -14.46 -18.11 -2.96
CA SER A 234 -14.99 -19.36 -2.41
C SER A 234 -16.36 -19.64 -3.05
N LEU A 235 -16.67 -20.90 -3.38
CA LEU A 235 -17.95 -21.27 -3.99
C LEU A 235 -19.16 -20.71 -3.20
N VAL A 236 -19.01 -20.59 -1.88
CA VAL A 236 -20.00 -20.01 -0.97
C VAL A 236 -20.24 -18.52 -1.24
N SER A 237 -19.19 -17.74 -1.55
CA SER A 237 -19.34 -16.32 -1.86
C SER A 237 -19.88 -16.03 -3.27
N ARG A 238 -19.79 -16.99 -4.20
CA ARG A 238 -20.51 -16.92 -5.50
C ARG A 238 -22.01 -17.10 -5.34
N VAL A 239 -22.45 -17.97 -4.44
CA VAL A 239 -23.87 -18.21 -4.15
C VAL A 239 -24.49 -17.06 -3.34
N LEU A 240 -23.72 -16.42 -2.47
CA LEU A 240 -24.17 -15.29 -1.64
C LEU A 240 -24.02 -13.91 -2.32
N SER A 241 -23.51 -13.87 -3.56
CA SER A 241 -23.16 -12.63 -4.30
C SER A 241 -24.36 -11.74 -4.70
N ASN A 242 -25.59 -12.08 -4.29
CA ASN A 242 -26.78 -11.29 -4.65
C ASN A 242 -27.06 -10.11 -3.69
N ASN A 243 -26.30 -9.94 -2.59
CA ASN A 243 -26.52 -8.88 -1.57
C ASN A 243 -25.26 -8.01 -1.30
N ASN A 244 -24.54 -7.62 -2.35
CA ASN A 244 -23.09 -7.28 -2.30
C ASN A 244 -22.67 -5.84 -1.95
N LEU A 245 -23.53 -4.97 -1.41
CA LEU A 245 -23.11 -3.61 -1.02
C LEU A 245 -22.77 -3.47 0.47
N GLU A 246 -23.34 -4.31 1.35
CA GLU A 246 -23.06 -4.22 2.80
C GLU A 246 -21.84 -5.04 3.23
N THR A 247 -21.55 -6.14 2.54
CA THR A 247 -20.47 -7.08 2.90
C THR A 247 -19.08 -6.52 2.65
N SER A 248 -18.87 -5.71 1.60
CA SER A 248 -17.56 -5.11 1.29
C SER A 248 -17.18 -4.03 2.31
N ARG A 249 -18.14 -3.19 2.73
CA ARG A 249 -17.93 -2.16 3.76
C ARG A 249 -17.63 -2.78 5.12
N LEU A 250 -18.35 -3.84 5.50
CA LEU A 250 -18.09 -4.57 6.74
C LEU A 250 -16.73 -5.27 6.73
N ALA A 251 -16.31 -5.85 5.60
CA ALA A 251 -14.99 -6.47 5.48
C ALA A 251 -13.86 -5.43 5.57
N SER A 252 -13.99 -4.29 4.90
CA SER A 252 -13.00 -3.20 4.99
C SER A 252 -12.96 -2.57 6.38
N ALA A 253 -14.11 -2.38 7.02
CA ALA A 253 -14.20 -1.91 8.40
C ALA A 253 -13.54 -2.91 9.37
N LYS A 254 -13.79 -4.22 9.18
CA LYS A 254 -13.15 -5.27 9.97
C LYS A 254 -11.63 -5.27 9.78
N ASN A 255 -11.14 -5.20 8.55
CA ASN A 255 -9.70 -5.14 8.27
C ASN A 255 -9.05 -3.87 8.86
N TRP A 256 -9.75 -2.73 8.81
CA TRP A 256 -9.26 -1.49 9.42
C TRP A 256 -9.26 -1.58 10.94
N LEU A 257 -10.26 -2.21 11.54
CA LEU A 257 -10.36 -2.43 12.98
C LEU A 257 -9.30 -3.44 13.46
N GLU A 258 -9.08 -4.53 12.72
CA GLU A 258 -7.99 -5.48 12.96
C GLU A 258 -6.61 -4.82 12.78
N PHE A 259 -6.47 -3.92 11.81
CA PHE A 259 -5.25 -3.13 11.63
C PHE A 259 -5.03 -2.17 12.80
N GLU A 260 -6.04 -1.37 13.20
CA GLU A 260 -5.96 -0.50 14.37
C GLU A 260 -5.70 -1.29 15.66
N LEU A 261 -6.33 -2.46 15.85
CA LEU A 261 -6.05 -3.34 16.98
C LEU A 261 -4.62 -3.87 16.97
N SER A 262 -4.11 -4.29 15.80
CA SER A 262 -2.77 -4.86 15.69
C SER A 262 -1.64 -3.82 15.70
N THR A 263 -1.94 -2.57 15.34
CA THR A 263 -0.95 -1.49 15.26
C THR A 263 -1.05 -0.46 16.39
N SER A 264 -2.25 -0.14 16.85
CA SER A 264 -2.52 0.87 17.90
C SER A 264 -2.97 0.26 19.23
N GLY A 265 -3.14 -1.06 19.30
CA GLY A 265 -3.55 -1.79 20.51
C GLY A 265 -5.05 -1.71 20.86
N LEU A 266 -5.77 -0.63 20.47
CA LEU A 266 -7.22 -0.45 20.66
C LEU A 266 -7.80 0.56 19.65
N PRO A 267 -9.04 0.35 19.13
CA PRO A 267 -9.77 1.35 18.35
C PRO A 267 -10.25 2.51 19.26
N LEU A 268 -9.56 3.65 19.21
CA LEU A 268 -9.82 4.83 20.06
C LEU A 268 -11.25 5.40 19.97
N TRP A 269 -11.98 5.14 18.87
CA TRP A 269 -13.36 5.60 18.65
C TRP A 269 -14.43 4.74 19.33
N LEU A 270 -14.05 3.59 19.90
CA LEU A 270 -14.92 2.79 20.78
C LEU A 270 -14.96 3.35 22.21
N TYR A 271 -14.10 4.31 22.53
CA TYR A 271 -14.20 5.08 23.77
C TYR A 271 -15.35 6.09 23.65
N ARG A 272 -16.50 5.76 24.27
CA ARG A 272 -17.51 6.75 24.63
C ARG A 272 -17.28 7.13 26.09
N PRO A 273 -17.15 8.43 26.43
CA PRO A 273 -17.00 8.89 27.81
C PRO A 273 -18.21 8.51 28.68
#